data_AF-A0A5K0UU94-F1
#
_entry.id   AF-A0A5K0UU94-F1
#
_cell.length_a   1.000
_cell.length_b   1.000
_cell.length_c   1.000
_cell.angle_alpha   90.00
_cell.angle_beta   90.00
_cell.angle_gamma   90.00
#
_symmetry.space_group_name_H-M   'P 1'
#
loop_
_entity.id
_entity.type
_entity.pdbx_description
1 polymer ?
#
loop_
_entity_poly.entity_id
_entity_poly.type
_entity_poly.pdbx_seq_one_letter_code
_entity_poly.pdbx_strand_id
1 'polypeptide(L)'
;VVRLNRRKWIEESTYPHFTMIGQSLGSVFLSWEALRKLTPKFYFDTSGYAFTYPLAWLFGCKVLCYTHYPTISSDMVARVRQRNSMYNNNNLIAG
;
A
#
# COMPACT_ATOMS: atom_id res chain seq x y z
N VAL A 1 5.81 16.20 -15.17
CA VAL A 1 5.70 15.29 -14.01
C VAL A 1 5.50 16.13 -12.76
N VAL A 2 4.48 15.86 -11.93
CA VAL A 2 4.19 16.63 -10.70
C VAL A 2 4.83 15.93 -9.50
N ARG A 3 5.64 16.66 -8.71
CA ARG A 3 6.28 16.09 -7.51
C ARG A 3 5.30 16.09 -6.33
N LEU A 4 5.29 14.96 -5.60
CA LEU A 4 4.51 14.78 -4.38
C LEU A 4 5.43 14.93 -3.16
N ASN A 5 4.96 15.60 -2.12
CA ASN A 5 5.76 15.92 -0.94
C ASN A 5 5.63 14.87 0.17
N ARG A 6 4.59 14.03 0.12
CA ARG A 6 4.24 13.08 1.18
C ARG A 6 4.78 11.67 0.96
N ARG A 7 5.79 11.50 0.08
CA ARG A 7 6.35 10.19 -0.26
C ARG A 7 6.93 9.45 0.95
N LYS A 8 7.45 10.15 1.96
CA LYS A 8 7.97 9.52 3.19
C LYS A 8 6.98 8.57 3.88
N TRP A 9 5.67 8.80 3.73
CA TRP A 9 4.64 8.01 4.41
C TRP A 9 4.39 6.64 3.76
N ILE A 10 4.96 6.37 2.59
CA ILE A 10 4.94 5.02 1.98
C ILE A 10 6.23 4.23 2.23
N GLU A 11 7.24 4.85 2.84
CA GLU A 11 8.51 4.20 3.15
C GLU A 11 8.37 3.31 4.39
N GLU A 12 8.89 2.09 4.31
CA GLU A 12 8.80 1.11 5.40
C GLU A 12 9.56 1.55 6.66
N SER A 13 10.69 2.25 6.47
CA SER A 13 11.54 2.78 7.54
C SER A 13 10.82 3.80 8.43
N THR A 14 9.71 4.38 7.96
CA THR A 14 8.87 5.32 8.72
C THR A 14 8.11 4.62 9.85
N TYR A 15 7.87 3.30 9.74
CA TYR A 15 7.01 2.57 10.67
C TYR A 15 7.76 1.39 11.30
N PRO A 16 8.21 1.50 12.58
CA PRO A 16 8.90 0.40 13.26
C PRO A 16 7.98 -0.80 13.57
N HIS A 17 6.66 -0.57 13.64
CA HIS A 17 5.63 -1.58 13.85
C HIS A 17 4.43 -1.32 12.94
N PHE A 18 3.67 -2.38 12.65
CA PHE A 18 2.46 -2.32 11.79
C PHE A 18 2.71 -1.68 10.41
N THR A 19 3.90 -1.92 9.85
CA THR A 19 4.41 -1.28 8.63
C THR A 19 3.43 -1.36 7.47
N MET A 20 2.80 -2.51 7.23
CA MET A 20 1.81 -2.64 6.15
C MET A 20 0.58 -1.75 6.32
N ILE A 21 0.10 -1.55 7.55
CA ILE A 21 -1.01 -0.62 7.82
C ILE A 21 -0.56 0.82 7.57
N GLY A 22 0.62 1.17 8.09
CA GLY A 22 1.23 2.49 7.90
C GLY A 22 1.39 2.86 6.43
N GLN A 23 2.03 1.99 5.64
CA GLN A 23 2.23 2.19 4.21
C GLN A 23 0.90 2.24 3.45
N SER A 24 -0.08 1.42 3.83
CA SER A 24 -1.43 1.46 3.22
C SER A 24 -2.09 2.82 3.44
N LEU A 25 -2.08 3.35 4.66
CA LEU A 25 -2.60 4.69 4.96
C LEU A 25 -1.79 5.79 4.28
N GLY A 26 -0.47 5.67 4.25
CA GLY A 26 0.42 6.57 3.56
C GLY A 26 0.13 6.64 2.06
N SER A 27 -0.17 5.51 1.43
CA SER A 27 -0.53 5.44 0.01
C SER A 27 -1.83 6.19 -0.29
N VAL A 28 -2.84 6.08 0.59
CA VAL A 28 -4.10 6.83 0.48
C VAL A 28 -3.83 8.33 0.59
N PHE A 29 -3.03 8.74 1.56
CA PHE A 29 -2.71 10.16 1.78
C PHE A 29 -1.89 10.76 0.64
N LEU A 30 -0.98 9.98 0.06
CA LEU A 30 -0.19 10.35 -1.11
C LEU A 30 -1.07 10.45 -2.37
N SER A 31 -1.96 9.49 -2.57
CA SER A 31 -2.91 9.51 -3.69
C SER A 31 -3.89 10.67 -3.59
N TRP A 32 -4.37 10.99 -2.37
CA TRP A 32 -5.17 12.20 -2.12
C TRP A 32 -4.43 13.49 -2.53
N GLU A 33 -3.14 13.60 -2.18
CA GLU A 33 -2.31 14.74 -2.61
C GLU A 33 -2.24 14.84 -4.14
N ALA A 34 -2.07 13.70 -4.82
CA ALA A 34 -1.99 13.64 -6.28
C ALA A 34 -3.32 14.01 -6.94
N LEU A 35 -4.43 13.41 -6.49
CA LEU A 35 -5.77 13.61 -7.03
C LEU A 35 -6.25 15.06 -6.82
N ARG A 36 -5.91 15.70 -5.69
CA ARG A 36 -6.22 17.13 -5.49
C ARG A 36 -5.43 18.06 -6.40
N LYS A 37 -4.24 17.66 -6.84
CA LYS A 37 -3.42 18.44 -7.80
C LYS A 37 -3.90 18.20 -9.23
N LEU A 38 -4.32 16.99 -9.56
CA LEU A 38 -4.81 16.60 -10.87
C LEU A 38 -5.73 15.39 -10.74
N THR A 39 -6.99 15.53 -11.17
CA THR A 39 -7.95 14.42 -11.22
C THR A 39 -8.01 13.85 -12.65
N PRO A 40 -7.34 12.72 -12.94
CA PRO A 40 -7.38 12.13 -14.28
C PRO A 40 -8.69 11.37 -14.51
N LYS A 41 -9.05 11.16 -15.77
CA LYS A 41 -10.17 10.26 -16.13
C LYS A 41 -9.83 8.79 -15.89
N PHE A 42 -8.56 8.42 -16.08
CA PHE A 42 -8.03 7.07 -15.88
C PHE A 42 -6.91 7.12 -14.84
N TYR A 43 -7.03 6.31 -13.80
CA TYR A 43 -6.04 6.16 -12.74
C TYR A 43 -5.32 4.82 -12.95
N PHE A 44 -4.03 4.89 -13.30
CA PHE A 44 -3.21 3.70 -13.50
C PHE A 44 -2.36 3.43 -12.26
N ASP A 45 -2.47 2.23 -11.69
CA ASP A 45 -1.58 1.77 -10.62
C ASP A 45 -0.73 0.58 -11.04
N THR A 46 0.58 0.72 -10.90
CA THR A 46 1.57 -0.34 -11.10
C THR A 46 2.32 -0.67 -9.81
N SER A 47 2.11 0.09 -8.74
CA SER A 47 2.81 -0.08 -7.46
C SER A 47 2.11 -1.09 -6.55
N GLY A 48 0.82 -1.38 -6.80
CA GLY A 48 0.04 -2.34 -6.00
C GLY A 48 -0.56 -1.71 -4.74
N TYR A 49 -0.86 -0.41 -4.77
CA TYR A 49 -1.50 0.29 -3.66
C TYR A 49 -3.02 0.18 -3.74
N ALA A 50 -3.53 -1.01 -3.40
CA ALA A 50 -4.95 -1.33 -3.50
C ALA A 50 -5.88 -0.35 -2.76
N PHE A 51 -5.42 0.21 -1.65
CA PHE A 51 -6.20 1.17 -0.84
C PHE A 51 -6.41 2.53 -1.52
N THR A 52 -5.68 2.83 -2.59
CA THR A 52 -5.86 4.07 -3.35
C THR A 52 -7.05 4.00 -4.32
N TYR A 53 -7.54 2.79 -4.65
CA TYR A 53 -8.57 2.62 -5.68
C TYR A 53 -9.94 3.18 -5.27
N PRO A 54 -10.45 2.93 -4.05
CA PRO A 54 -11.70 3.55 -3.60
C PRO A 54 -11.59 5.07 -3.60
N LEU A 55 -10.41 5.61 -3.24
CA LEU A 55 -10.16 7.04 -3.26
C LEU A 55 -10.22 7.60 -4.69
N ALA A 56 -9.53 6.97 -5.64
CA ALA A 56 -9.57 7.38 -7.03
C ALA A 56 -11.00 7.30 -7.61
N TRP A 57 -11.75 6.27 -7.25
CA TRP A 57 -13.15 6.12 -7.65
C TRP A 57 -14.05 7.24 -7.09
N LEU A 58 -13.85 7.65 -5.83
CA LEU A 58 -14.55 8.80 -5.24
C LEU A 58 -14.27 10.13 -5.96
N PHE A 59 -13.09 10.27 -6.57
CA PHE A 59 -12.75 11.41 -7.42
C PHE A 59 -13.26 11.29 -8.87
N GLY A 60 -14.00 10.23 -9.19
CA GLY A 60 -14.56 9.98 -10.53
C GLY A 60 -13.58 9.33 -11.51
N CYS A 61 -12.45 8.80 -11.05
CA CYS A 61 -11.48 8.13 -11.90
C CYS A 61 -11.91 6.69 -12.21
N LYS A 62 -11.65 6.23 -13.44
CA LYS A 62 -11.63 4.80 -13.77
C LYS A 62 -10.29 4.20 -13.40
N VAL A 63 -10.28 3.21 -12.50
CA VAL A 63 -9.05 2.58 -12.00
C VAL A 63 -8.64 1.43 -12.91
N LEU A 64 -7.39 1.43 -13.37
CA LEU A 64 -6.74 0.32 -14.03
C LEU A 64 -5.49 -0.03 -13.22
N CYS A 65 -5.35 -1.28 -12.81
CA CYS A 65 -4.22 -1.71 -12.01
C CYS A 65 -3.51 -2.92 -12.62
N TYR A 66 -2.20 -2.96 -12.45
CA TYR A 66 -1.37 -4.13 -12.70
C TYR A 66 -0.73 -4.55 -11.38
N THR A 67 -1.29 -5.57 -10.74
CA THR A 67 -0.85 -6.07 -9.44
C THR A 67 -0.55 -7.56 -9.54
N HIS A 68 0.74 -7.91 -9.56
CA HIS A 68 1.20 -9.30 -9.70
C HIS A 68 1.02 -10.11 -8.40
N TYR A 69 1.29 -9.49 -7.25
CA TYR A 69 1.03 -10.04 -5.92
C TYR A 69 0.17 -9.07 -5.11
N PRO A 70 -0.91 -9.55 -4.45
CA PRO A 70 -1.72 -8.68 -3.61
C PRO A 70 -0.92 -8.18 -2.41
N THR A 71 -1.34 -7.05 -1.84
CA THR A 71 -0.70 -6.44 -0.65
C THR A 71 -0.55 -7.43 0.51
N ILE A 72 -1.50 -8.35 0.66
CA ILE A 72 -1.40 -9.50 1.56
C ILE A 72 -1.70 -10.77 0.75
N SER A 73 -0.72 -11.66 0.63
CA SER A 73 -0.89 -12.93 -0.07
C SER A 73 -1.30 -14.07 0.87
N SER A 74 -1.95 -15.10 0.33
CA SER A 74 -2.33 -16.29 1.08
C SER A 74 -1.11 -16.99 1.71
N ASP A 75 0.03 -16.98 1.03
CA ASP A 75 1.29 -17.54 1.55
C ASP A 75 1.79 -16.77 2.77
N MET A 76 1.63 -15.44 2.80
CA MET A 76 1.96 -14.62 3.97
C MET A 76 1.09 -15.01 5.18
N VAL A 77 -0.21 -15.21 4.96
CA VAL A 77 -1.14 -15.64 6.03
C VAL A 77 -0.80 -17.06 6.51
N ALA A 78 -0.51 -17.97 5.59
CA ALA A 78 -0.13 -19.35 5.92
C ALA A 78 1.15 -19.40 6.78
N ARG A 79 2.14 -18.54 6.49
CA ARG A 79 3.38 -18.44 7.27
C ARG A 79 3.14 -18.00 8.71
N VAL A 80 2.26 -17.01 8.92
CA VAL A 80 1.88 -16.58 10.28
C VAL A 80 1.18 -17.71 11.02
N ARG A 81 0.31 -18.47 10.34
CA ARG A 81 -0.36 -19.64 10.94
C ARG A 81 0.61 -20.75 11.34
N GLN A 82 1.64 -20.98 10.53
CA GLN A 82 2.66 -22.01 10.78
C GLN A 82 3.68 -21.60 11.84
N ARG A 83 3.74 -20.31 12.24
CA ARG A 83 4.74 -19.78 13.17
C ARG A 83 6.17 -20.16 12.74
N ASN A 84 6.52 -19.95 11.47
CA ASN A 84 7.88 -20.21 11.00
C ASN A 84 8.74 -18.96 11.20
N SER A 85 9.86 -19.06 11.93
CA SER A 85 10.79 -17.93 12.13
C SER A 85 11.47 -17.54 10.81
N MET A 86 11.40 -16.25 10.49
CA MET A 86 11.96 -15.62 9.29
C MET A 86 12.36 -14.17 9.57
N TYR A 87 13.04 -13.56 8.61
CA TYR A 87 13.52 -12.18 8.68
C TYR A 87 12.42 -11.12 8.90
N ASN A 88 11.15 -11.46 8.70
CA ASN A 88 10.02 -10.53 8.72
C ASN A 88 9.01 -10.77 9.86
N ASN A 89 9.28 -11.70 10.77
CA ASN A 89 8.43 -11.93 11.94
C ASN A 89 9.27 -12.05 13.23
N ASN A 90 8.76 -11.43 14.28
CA ASN A 90 9.37 -11.51 15.60
C ASN A 90 9.22 -12.94 16.16
N ASN A 91 10.17 -13.40 16.98
CA ASN A 91 10.10 -14.70 17.66
C ASN A 91 8.81 -14.86 18.46
N LEU A 92 8.27 -13.78 19.03
CA LEU A 92 6.95 -13.79 19.69
C LEU A 92 5.79 -14.26 18.78
N ILE A 93 5.91 -14.07 17.46
CA ILE A 93 4.92 -14.47 16.44
C ILE A 93 5.29 -15.83 15.84
N ALA A 94 6.59 -16.10 15.71
CA ALA A 94 7.14 -17.35 15.18
C ALA A 94 7.26 -18.48 16.21
N GLY A 95 6.95 -18.27 17.49
CA GLY A 95 7.07 -19.30 18.52
C GLY A 95 8.39 -19.25 19.27
#